data_AF-A0A2N6QKI8-F1
#
_entry.id   AF-A0A2N6QKI8-F1
#
_cell.length_a   1.000
_cell.length_b   1.000
_cell.length_c   1.000
_cell.angle_alpha   90.00
_cell.angle_beta   90.00
_cell.angle_gamma   90.00
#
_symmetry.space_group_name_H-M   'P 1'
#
loop_
_entity.id
_entity.type
_entity.pdbx_description
1 polymer ?
#
loop_
_entity_poly.entity_id
_entity_poly.type
_entity_poly.pdbx_seq_one_letter_code
_entity_poly.pdbx_strand_id
1 'polypeptide(L)'
;MKKNSITYSLAFLMILGFGTLMFERGFFWTREPNTIIHDSDFYLALHHIMPIWIWGLLAMVFSTFIIAAPFFLPTQKLNNIFNYLICIGGWGNACFYFLMTSASVFHAINWLFPLQFSTFAIICGIMGFYGGVEIVSRRR
;
A
#
# COMPACT_ATOMS: atom_id res chain seq x y z
N MET A 1 25.93 -5.01 18.33
CA MET A 1 24.63 -5.06 17.61
C MET A 1 24.24 -6.50 17.22
N LYS A 2 24.15 -7.45 18.16
CA LYS A 2 23.94 -8.88 17.83
C LYS A 2 22.62 -9.49 18.30
N LYS A 3 21.76 -8.74 19.02
CA LYS A 3 20.59 -9.33 19.71
C LYS A 3 19.27 -9.35 18.90
N ASN A 4 19.16 -8.59 17.80
CA ASN A 4 17.90 -8.46 17.03
C ASN A 4 18.04 -8.66 15.49
N SER A 5 19.15 -9.21 14.99
CA SER A 5 19.38 -9.28 13.52
C SER A 5 18.25 -9.97 12.75
N ILE A 6 17.70 -11.07 13.28
CA ILE A 6 16.62 -11.81 12.62
C ILE A 6 15.33 -10.96 12.60
N THR A 7 14.98 -10.31 13.70
CA THR A 7 13.79 -9.43 13.76
C THR A 7 13.89 -8.26 12.78
N TYR A 8 15.09 -7.66 12.63
CA TYR A 8 15.31 -6.62 11.63
C TYR A 8 15.18 -7.14 10.20
N SER A 9 15.76 -8.30 9.90
CA SER A 9 15.63 -8.93 8.57
C SER A 9 14.19 -9.30 8.26
N LEU A 10 13.44 -9.82 9.24
CA LEU A 10 12.02 -10.13 9.09
C LEU A 10 11.20 -8.85 8.86
N ALA A 11 11.41 -7.80 9.64
CA ALA A 11 10.71 -6.53 9.43
C ALA A 11 11.02 -5.96 8.03
N PHE A 12 12.28 -6.00 7.61
CA PHE A 12 12.70 -5.59 6.27
C PHE A 12 11.96 -6.38 5.19
N LEU A 13 11.99 -7.71 5.25
CA LEU A 13 11.37 -8.58 4.26
C LEU A 13 9.84 -8.46 4.24
N MET A 14 9.21 -8.32 5.41
CA MET A 14 7.76 -8.16 5.52
C MET A 14 7.30 -6.84 4.91
N ILE A 15 7.98 -5.72 5.20
CA ILE A 15 7.64 -4.42 4.63
C ILE A 15 7.89 -4.42 3.11
N LEU A 16 9.03 -4.98 2.68
CA LEU A 16 9.39 -5.07 1.26
C LEU A 16 8.38 -5.94 0.49
N GLY A 17 8.10 -7.14 0.98
CA GLY A 17 7.17 -8.08 0.36
C GLY A 17 5.75 -7.51 0.33
N PHE A 18 5.30 -6.90 1.42
CA PHE A 18 3.98 -6.27 1.46
C PHE A 18 3.85 -5.11 0.47
N GLY A 19 4.86 -4.23 0.40
CA GLY A 19 4.93 -3.19 -0.61
C GLY A 19 4.92 -3.74 -2.04
N THR A 20 5.64 -4.84 -2.28
CA THR A 20 5.71 -5.49 -3.60
C THR A 20 4.37 -6.09 -4.02
N LEU A 21 3.65 -6.77 -3.12
CA LEU A 21 2.31 -7.31 -3.40
C LEU A 21 1.32 -6.22 -3.84
N MET A 22 1.38 -5.05 -3.22
CA MET A 22 0.55 -3.91 -3.60
C MET A 22 0.98 -3.29 -4.94
N PHE A 23 2.30 -3.24 -5.18
CA PHE A 23 2.87 -2.76 -6.44
C PHE A 23 2.51 -3.64 -7.63
N GLU A 24 2.60 -4.97 -7.49
CA GLU A 24 2.23 -5.94 -8.54
C GLU A 24 0.79 -5.71 -9.02
N ARG A 25 -0.13 -5.45 -8.10
CA ARG A 25 -1.53 -5.14 -8.42
C ARG A 25 -1.66 -3.83 -9.21
N GLY A 26 -0.92 -2.79 -8.80
CA GLY A 26 -0.88 -1.53 -9.55
C GLY A 26 -0.28 -1.70 -10.95
N PHE A 27 0.79 -2.49 -11.06
CA PHE A 27 1.44 -2.83 -12.33
C PHE A 27 0.49 -3.58 -13.26
N PHE A 28 -0.24 -4.57 -12.75
CA PHE A 28 -1.23 -5.33 -13.53
C PHE A 28 -2.26 -4.40 -14.19
N TRP A 29 -2.81 -3.44 -13.45
CA TRP A 29 -3.81 -2.49 -13.96
C TRP A 29 -3.26 -1.47 -14.97
N THR A 30 -1.95 -1.21 -14.94
CA THR A 30 -1.31 -0.33 -15.95
C THR A 30 -0.96 -1.07 -17.24
N ARG A 31 -0.63 -2.37 -17.17
CA ARG A 31 -0.23 -3.17 -18.34
C ARG A 31 -1.38 -3.66 -19.18
N GLU A 32 -2.48 -4.06 -18.53
CA GLU A 32 -3.59 -4.74 -19.18
C GLU A 32 -4.94 -4.02 -18.98
N PRO A 33 -5.05 -2.70 -19.22
CA PRO A 33 -6.26 -1.96 -18.87
C PRO A 33 -7.50 -2.42 -19.65
N ASN A 34 -7.35 -2.78 -20.93
CA ASN A 34 -8.48 -3.09 -21.81
C ASN A 34 -9.07 -4.49 -21.57
N THR A 35 -8.28 -5.44 -21.10
CA THR A 35 -8.77 -6.78 -20.72
C THR A 35 -9.47 -6.73 -19.36
N ILE A 36 -8.89 -6.00 -18.39
CA ILE A 36 -9.40 -5.94 -17.01
C ILE A 36 -10.77 -5.25 -16.91
N ILE A 37 -11.04 -4.23 -17.73
CA ILE A 37 -12.33 -3.50 -17.69
C ILE A 37 -13.52 -4.43 -17.97
N HIS A 38 -13.31 -5.50 -18.73
CA HIS A 38 -14.37 -6.44 -19.10
C HIS A 38 -14.46 -7.67 -18.18
N ASP A 39 -13.55 -7.81 -17.21
CA ASP A 39 -13.55 -8.95 -16.28
C ASP A 39 -14.63 -8.82 -15.18
N SER A 40 -15.05 -7.59 -14.85
CA SER A 40 -16.02 -7.34 -13.79
C SER A 40 -16.66 -5.96 -13.87
N ASP A 41 -17.94 -5.89 -13.45
CA ASP A 41 -18.64 -4.64 -13.17
C ASP A 41 -17.87 -3.73 -12.19
N PHE A 42 -17.07 -4.30 -11.29
CA PHE A 42 -16.19 -3.54 -10.40
C PHE A 42 -15.20 -2.67 -11.18
N TYR A 43 -14.48 -3.27 -12.14
CA TYR A 43 -13.47 -2.57 -12.91
C TYR A 43 -14.09 -1.55 -13.86
N LEU A 44 -15.29 -1.85 -14.38
CA LEU A 44 -16.05 -0.94 -15.22
C LEU A 44 -16.56 0.28 -14.43
N ALA A 45 -17.11 0.07 -13.23
CA ALA A 45 -17.50 1.14 -12.32
C ALA A 45 -16.29 2.02 -11.93
N LEU A 46 -15.14 1.39 -11.67
CA LEU A 46 -13.91 2.10 -11.35
C LEU A 46 -13.41 2.96 -12.53
N HIS A 47 -13.47 2.39 -13.75
CA HIS A 47 -13.08 3.06 -14.99
C HIS A 47 -13.95 4.29 -15.28
N HIS A 48 -15.24 4.25 -14.95
CA HIS A 48 -16.14 5.39 -15.10
C HIS A 48 -15.77 6.59 -14.20
N ILE A 49 -15.22 6.34 -13.01
CA ILE A 49 -14.73 7.41 -12.13
C ILE A 49 -13.41 7.97 -12.67
N MET A 50 -12.48 7.07 -12.97
CA MET A 50 -11.16 7.42 -13.49
C MET A 50 -10.57 6.20 -14.20
N PRO A 51 -9.85 6.37 -15.33
CA PRO A 51 -9.26 5.25 -16.05
C PRO A 51 -8.45 4.31 -15.15
N ILE A 52 -8.64 3.00 -15.34
CA ILE A 52 -8.06 1.96 -14.48
C ILE A 52 -6.53 2.01 -14.37
N TRP A 53 -5.86 2.47 -15.42
CA TRP A 53 -4.41 2.65 -15.42
C TRP A 53 -3.95 3.75 -14.45
N ILE A 54 -4.76 4.79 -14.20
CA ILE A 54 -4.42 5.85 -13.23
C ILE A 54 -4.52 5.30 -11.81
N TRP A 55 -5.55 4.49 -11.52
CA TRP A 55 -5.64 3.76 -10.26
C TRP A 55 -4.44 2.84 -10.04
N GLY A 56 -4.00 2.15 -11.10
CA GLY A 56 -2.79 1.34 -11.07
C GLY A 56 -1.54 2.18 -10.77
N LEU A 57 -1.39 3.34 -11.41
CA LEU A 57 -0.27 4.26 -11.18
C LEU A 57 -0.25 4.80 -9.75
N LEU A 58 -1.40 5.17 -9.18
CA LEU A 58 -1.51 5.59 -7.78
C LEU A 58 -1.06 4.47 -6.83
N ALA A 59 -1.54 3.24 -7.05
CA ALA A 59 -1.13 2.08 -6.26
C ALA A 59 0.38 1.84 -6.33
N MET A 60 0.98 1.96 -7.52
CA MET A 60 2.42 1.82 -7.72
C MET A 60 3.21 2.91 -6.98
N VAL A 61 2.79 4.18 -7.08
CA VAL A 61 3.48 5.31 -6.44
C VAL A 61 3.50 5.15 -4.92
N PHE A 62 2.34 4.90 -4.30
CA PHE A 62 2.28 4.74 -2.84
C PHE A 62 3.02 3.49 -2.35
N SER A 63 2.93 2.39 -3.11
CA SER A 63 3.65 1.15 -2.80
C SER A 63 5.15 1.30 -2.93
N THR A 64 5.64 2.13 -3.87
CA THR A 64 7.08 2.41 -4.02
C THR A 64 7.64 3.10 -2.78
N PHE A 65 6.89 3.99 -2.12
CA PHE A 65 7.32 4.56 -0.84
C PHE A 65 7.48 3.49 0.25
N ILE A 66 6.56 2.52 0.33
CA ILE A 66 6.64 1.41 1.29
C ILE A 66 7.82 0.47 0.94
N ILE A 67 8.05 0.18 -0.34
CA ILE A 67 9.18 -0.64 -0.82
C ILE A 67 10.53 0.03 -0.51
N ALA A 68 10.61 1.36 -0.65
CA ALA A 68 11.82 2.13 -0.38
C ALA A 68 12.09 2.28 1.12
N ALA A 69 11.04 2.33 1.95
CA ALA A 69 11.18 2.50 3.40
C ALA A 69 12.19 1.55 4.08
N PRO A 70 12.12 0.21 3.92
CA PRO A 70 12.96 -0.71 4.69
C PRO A 70 14.47 -0.53 4.45
N PHE A 71 14.90 0.05 3.33
CA PHE A 71 16.31 0.41 3.10
C PHE A 71 16.83 1.48 4.07
N PHE A 72 15.93 2.31 4.61
CA PHE A 72 16.24 3.33 5.61
C PHE A 72 15.98 2.88 7.05
N LEU A 73 15.52 1.64 7.26
CA LEU A 73 15.28 1.05 8.59
C LEU A 73 16.54 1.07 9.49
N PRO A 74 17.76 0.76 9.01
CA PRO A 74 18.97 0.82 9.85
C PRO A 74 19.28 2.23 10.34
N THR A 75 19.00 3.23 9.50
CA THR A 75 19.20 4.65 9.80
C THR A 75 18.02 5.28 10.51
N GLN A 76 16.96 4.52 10.84
CA GLN A 76 15.76 5.04 11.47
C GLN A 76 16.09 5.76 12.78
N LYS A 77 17.12 5.37 13.54
CA LYS A 77 17.50 6.08 14.77
C LYS A 77 18.16 7.45 14.53
N LEU A 78 18.72 7.67 13.35
CA LEU A 78 19.48 8.87 13.00
C LEU A 78 18.65 9.84 12.12
N ASN A 79 17.70 9.32 11.34
CA ASN A 79 16.91 10.10 10.41
C ASN A 79 15.46 9.61 10.36
N ASN A 80 14.54 10.51 10.00
CA ASN A 80 13.11 10.29 9.91
C ASN A 80 12.64 9.84 8.52
N ILE A 81 13.54 9.62 7.55
CA ILE A 81 13.19 9.20 6.18
C ILE A 81 12.31 7.95 6.20
N PHE A 82 12.69 6.91 6.97
CA PHE A 82 11.87 5.70 7.13
C PHE A 82 10.44 6.03 7.57
N ASN A 83 10.29 6.87 8.59
CA ASN A 83 8.99 7.21 9.15
C ASN A 83 8.15 8.02 8.16
N TYR A 84 8.74 8.94 7.39
CA TYR A 84 8.03 9.69 6.34
C TYR A 84 7.58 8.79 5.19
N LEU A 85 8.45 7.88 4.73
CA LEU A 85 8.12 6.94 3.65
C LEU A 85 6.97 6.02 4.04
N ILE A 86 7.02 5.44 5.25
CA ILE A 86 5.93 4.61 5.79
C ILE A 86 4.66 5.44 6.04
N CYS A 87 4.77 6.67 6.52
CA CYS A 87 3.61 7.52 6.78
C CYS A 87 2.87 7.86 5.48
N ILE A 88 3.59 8.38 4.48
CA ILE A 88 3.01 8.81 3.19
C ILE A 88 2.52 7.58 2.40
N GLY A 89 3.35 6.54 2.29
CA GLY A 89 2.97 5.31 1.58
C GLY A 89 1.82 4.59 2.27
N GLY A 90 1.82 4.52 3.60
CA GLY A 90 0.78 3.89 4.40
C GLY A 90 -0.56 4.62 4.27
N TRP A 91 -0.62 5.93 4.52
CA TRP A 91 -1.87 6.68 4.37
C TRP A 91 -2.36 6.73 2.92
N GLY A 92 -1.45 6.89 1.96
CA GLY A 92 -1.79 6.87 0.54
C GLY A 92 -2.44 5.55 0.12
N ASN A 93 -1.81 4.42 0.46
CA ASN A 93 -2.40 3.11 0.19
C ASN A 93 -3.65 2.82 1.02
N ALA A 94 -3.75 3.34 2.26
CA ALA A 94 -4.95 3.18 3.08
C ALA A 94 -6.17 3.85 2.44
N CYS A 95 -6.03 5.11 2.02
CA CYS A 95 -7.08 5.84 1.32
C CYS A 95 -7.44 5.15 0.00
N PHE A 96 -6.43 4.74 -0.78
CA PHE A 96 -6.64 4.00 -2.02
C PHE A 96 -7.45 2.72 -1.76
N TYR A 97 -6.96 1.79 -0.93
CA TYR A 97 -7.63 0.52 -0.68
C TYR A 97 -8.99 0.67 0.02
N PHE A 98 -9.21 1.75 0.77
CA PHE A 98 -10.53 2.08 1.31
C PHE A 98 -11.54 2.37 0.19
N LEU A 99 -11.18 3.19 -0.80
CA LEU A 99 -12.03 3.45 -1.97
C LEU A 99 -12.29 2.16 -2.76
N MET A 100 -11.27 1.33 -2.93
CA MET A 100 -11.41 0.04 -3.62
C MET A 100 -12.33 -0.92 -2.88
N THR A 101 -12.22 -0.97 -1.56
CA THR A 101 -13.13 -1.74 -0.70
C THR A 101 -14.56 -1.26 -0.93
N SER A 102 -14.81 0.05 -0.83
CA SER A 102 -16.15 0.61 -1.00
C SER A 102 -16.76 0.28 -2.36
N ALA A 103 -16.01 0.43 -3.45
CA ALA A 103 -16.50 0.08 -4.79
C ALA A 103 -16.69 -1.43 -4.98
N SER A 104 -15.84 -2.26 -4.35
CA SER A 104 -15.89 -3.72 -4.48
C SER A 104 -17.04 -4.37 -3.70
N VAL A 105 -17.55 -3.73 -2.63
CA VAL A 105 -18.68 -4.28 -1.85
C VAL A 105 -19.95 -4.44 -2.70
N PHE A 106 -20.15 -3.57 -3.70
CA PHE A 106 -21.35 -3.59 -4.53
C PHE A 106 -21.17 -4.29 -5.88
N HIS A 107 -19.93 -4.38 -6.38
CA HIS A 107 -19.66 -4.76 -7.77
C HIS A 107 -18.60 -5.86 -7.95
N ALA A 108 -18.05 -6.43 -6.86
CA ALA A 108 -17.01 -7.45 -6.99
C ALA A 108 -17.52 -8.80 -7.50
N ILE A 109 -16.67 -9.48 -8.27
CA ILE A 109 -16.89 -10.86 -8.75
C ILE A 109 -17.08 -11.84 -7.58
N ASN A 110 -16.38 -11.62 -6.46
CA ASN A 110 -16.46 -12.48 -5.28
C ASN A 110 -16.27 -11.68 -3.99
N TRP A 111 -16.72 -12.26 -2.87
CA TRP A 111 -16.62 -11.64 -1.54
C TRP A 111 -15.17 -11.53 -1.03
N LEU A 112 -14.24 -12.32 -1.56
CA LEU A 112 -12.85 -12.31 -1.10
C LEU A 112 -12.15 -10.98 -1.45
N PHE A 113 -12.46 -10.37 -2.60
CA PHE A 113 -11.89 -9.08 -3.02
C PHE A 113 -12.13 -7.93 -2.01
N PRO A 114 -13.38 -7.60 -1.62
CA PRO A 114 -13.63 -6.55 -0.62
C PRO A 114 -12.97 -6.85 0.73
N LEU A 115 -12.93 -8.12 1.13
CA LEU A 115 -12.27 -8.52 2.39
C LEU A 115 -10.74 -8.30 2.31
N GLN A 116 -10.12 -8.62 1.18
CA GLN A 116 -8.70 -8.39 0.97
C GLN A 116 -8.38 -6.89 0.91
N PHE A 117 -9.16 -6.11 0.16
CA PHE A 117 -8.96 -4.66 0.07
C PHE A 117 -9.12 -3.98 1.43
N SER A 118 -10.13 -4.37 2.23
CA SER A 118 -10.31 -3.81 3.58
C SER A 118 -9.14 -4.18 4.49
N THR A 119 -8.64 -5.41 4.41
CA THR A 119 -7.46 -5.84 5.16
C THR A 119 -6.23 -5.02 4.78
N PHE A 120 -5.99 -4.80 3.49
CA PHE A 120 -4.91 -3.92 3.02
C PHE A 120 -5.08 -2.48 3.53
N ALA A 121 -6.30 -1.93 3.49
CA ALA A 121 -6.59 -0.59 3.99
C ALA A 121 -6.26 -0.45 5.48
N ILE A 122 -6.66 -1.42 6.31
CA ILE A 122 -6.39 -1.42 7.75
C ILE A 122 -4.88 -1.49 8.03
N ILE A 123 -4.18 -2.46 7.41
CA ILE A 123 -2.72 -2.61 7.62
C ILE A 123 -1.98 -1.35 7.17
N CYS A 124 -2.33 -0.78 6.02
CA CYS A 124 -1.75 0.47 5.53
C CYS A 124 -2.05 1.65 6.45
N GLY A 125 -3.26 1.74 6.99
CA GLY A 125 -3.65 2.79 7.94
C GLY A 125 -2.85 2.68 9.25
N ILE A 126 -2.66 1.46 9.76
CA ILE A 126 -1.83 1.21 10.96
C ILE A 126 -0.37 1.59 10.69
N MET A 127 0.20 1.17 9.55
CA MET A 127 1.55 1.55 9.16
C MET A 127 1.70 3.08 9.07
N GLY A 128 0.76 3.74 8.39
CA GLY A 128 0.72 5.20 8.26
C GLY A 128 0.66 5.91 9.61
N PHE A 129 -0.17 5.40 10.53
CA PHE A 129 -0.31 5.92 11.89
C PHE A 129 1.00 5.80 12.68
N TYR A 130 1.63 4.62 12.72
CA TYR A 130 2.90 4.45 13.43
C TYR A 130 4.03 5.29 12.84
N GLY A 131 4.08 5.43 11.51
CA GLY A 131 5.00 6.35 10.85
C GLY A 131 4.80 7.79 11.31
N GLY A 132 3.54 8.25 11.39
CA GLY A 132 3.18 9.58 11.87
C GLY A 132 3.52 9.82 13.34
N VAL A 133 3.21 8.88 14.22
CA VAL A 133 3.51 8.97 15.67
C VAL A 133 5.00 9.13 15.91
N GLU A 134 5.84 8.35 15.22
CA GLU A 134 7.30 8.43 15.39
C GLU A 134 7.89 9.75 14.82
N ILE A 135 7.27 10.36 13.82
CA ILE A 135 7.65 11.69 13.34
C ILE A 135 7.37 12.75 14.41
N VAL A 136 6.21 12.67 15.08
CA VAL A 136 5.78 13.65 16.09
C VAL A 136 6.56 13.46 17.39
N SER A 137 6.79 12.22 17.82
CA SER A 137 7.50 11.91 19.07
C SER A 137 8.91 12.49 19.10
N ARG A 138 9.59 12.51 17.95
CA ARG A 138 10.96 13.03 17.81
C ARG A 138 11.08 14.55 17.69
N ARG A 139 9.94 15.25 17.53
CA ARG A 139 9.90 16.72 17.54
C ARG A 139 9.66 17.29 18.94
N ARG A 140 9.27 16.46 19.91
CA ARG A 140 9.14 16.80 21.33
C ARG A 140 10.42 16.45 22.06
#